data_AF-A0A3A3HF27-F1
#
_entry.id   AF-A0A3A3HF27-F1
#
_cell.length_a   1.000
_cell.length_b   1.000
_cell.length_c   1.000
_cell.angle_alpha   90.00
_cell.angle_beta   90.00
_cell.angle_gamma   90.00
#
_symmetry.space_group_name_H-M   'P 1'
#
loop_
_entity.id
_entity.type
_entity.pdbx_description
1 polymer ?
#
loop_
_entity_poly.entity_id
_entity_poly.type
_entity_poly.pdbx_seq_one_letter_code
_entity_poly.pdbx_strand_id
1 'polypeptide(L)'
;MTSAYKDFGSALLAYRDRPEGPIEPIQTNWCVVAANDNADPEETADFSFERNLLVTPSVQEILRQATFPVERNEAGQIVRIGRLSFSDGAQREKGYALGPDDKVIQADFRMPIGAMLGTVEKAKQQAGGKDYTNAELEQSNLYFSRVLKTIEPRYVPRKKRKNGPSLTASQSRSILAEAIANTPVMPKVKKLKPGLPCGSSRVADSFVGMQKGKKGETGAMMWQDMCTSIVNREIWDETLTALKKEDRETLDKAMVAGSFAEIGVAAGQSRLYADKRGGGRKRLMAANDNLTIELKKSAA
;
A
#
# COMPACT_ATOMS: atom_id res chain seq x y z
N MET A 1 16.72 37.16 -30.96
CA MET A 1 15.58 37.70 -30.19
C MET A 1 14.50 36.63 -29.99
N THR A 2 14.84 35.47 -29.43
CA THR A 2 13.97 34.27 -29.44
C THR A 2 14.19 33.43 -28.17
N SER A 3 14.25 34.08 -27.00
CA SER A 3 14.33 33.39 -25.70
C SER A 3 13.24 33.89 -24.72
N ALA A 4 12.95 35.19 -24.70
CA ALA A 4 11.97 35.79 -23.78
C ALA A 4 10.49 35.41 -24.02
N TYR A 5 10.16 34.74 -25.13
CA TYR A 5 8.77 34.38 -25.47
C TYR A 5 8.34 32.97 -25.02
N LYS A 6 9.26 32.14 -24.52
CA LYS A 6 8.95 30.76 -24.09
C LYS A 6 8.32 30.66 -22.70
N ASP A 7 8.48 31.69 -21.87
CA ASP A 7 8.05 31.64 -20.46
C ASP A 7 6.72 32.35 -20.18
N PHE A 8 6.14 33.06 -21.17
CA PHE A 8 4.87 33.78 -20.97
C PHE A 8 3.69 32.85 -20.63
N GLY A 9 3.75 31.57 -21.01
CA GLY A 9 2.69 30.61 -20.69
C GLY A 9 2.86 29.90 -19.35
N SER A 10 4.08 29.76 -18.83
CA SER A 10 4.36 28.82 -17.73
C SER A 10 3.76 29.28 -16.40
N ALA A 11 3.88 30.56 -16.06
CA ALA A 11 3.32 31.10 -14.82
C ALA A 11 1.79 31.27 -14.87
N LEU A 12 1.21 31.59 -16.03
CA LEU A 12 -0.24 31.59 -16.22
C LEU A 12 -0.83 30.17 -16.11
N LEU A 13 -0.14 29.17 -16.66
CA LEU A 13 -0.52 27.76 -16.49
C LEU A 13 -0.39 27.31 -15.03
N ALA A 14 0.68 27.74 -14.34
CA ALA A 14 0.82 27.48 -12.91
C ALA A 14 -0.29 28.15 -12.08
N TYR A 15 -0.73 29.35 -12.46
CA TYR A 15 -1.85 30.07 -11.83
C TYR A 15 -3.19 29.35 -12.02
N ARG A 16 -3.38 28.69 -13.17
CA ARG A 16 -4.54 27.81 -13.42
C ARG A 16 -4.50 26.58 -12.53
N ASP A 17 -3.34 25.95 -12.45
CA ASP A 17 -3.14 24.67 -11.76
C ASP A 17 -2.81 24.87 -10.27
N ARG A 18 -3.12 26.05 -9.72
CA ARG A 18 -2.87 26.37 -8.31
C ARG A 18 -3.72 25.48 -7.39
N PRO A 19 -3.22 25.13 -6.19
CA PRO A 19 -3.96 24.30 -5.26
C PRO A 19 -5.15 25.06 -4.65
N GLU A 20 -6.38 24.75 -5.08
CA GLU A 20 -7.63 25.30 -4.51
C GLU A 20 -8.41 24.28 -3.65
N GLY A 21 -9.23 24.75 -2.71
CA GLY A 21 -10.20 23.94 -1.94
C GLY A 21 -9.66 23.26 -0.66
N PRO A 22 -10.54 22.68 0.19
CA PRO A 22 -10.12 21.91 1.36
C PRO A 22 -9.29 20.69 0.94
N ILE A 23 -8.27 20.33 1.72
CA ILE A 23 -7.51 19.09 1.48
C ILE A 23 -8.50 17.94 1.61
N GLU A 24 -8.81 17.27 0.51
CA GLU A 24 -9.63 16.07 0.58
C GLU A 24 -8.87 15.06 1.45
N PRO A 25 -9.45 14.63 2.59
CA PRO A 25 -8.81 13.65 3.43
C PRO A 25 -8.58 12.39 2.59
N ILE A 26 -7.41 11.78 2.76
CA ILE A 26 -6.99 10.55 2.05
C ILE A 26 -8.18 9.58 2.04
N GLN A 27 -8.80 9.44 0.87
CA GLN A 27 -9.83 8.44 0.64
C GLN A 27 -9.10 7.11 0.50
N THR A 28 -9.08 6.37 1.59
CA THR A 28 -8.76 4.95 1.53
C THR A 28 -9.92 4.25 0.80
N ASN A 29 -9.65 3.34 -0.14
CA ASN A 29 -10.66 2.54 -0.88
C ASN A 29 -11.46 1.58 0.02
N TRP A 30 -12.05 2.08 1.10
CA TRP A 30 -12.89 1.31 2.01
C TRP A 30 -14.32 1.39 1.51
N CYS A 31 -14.77 0.30 0.91
CA CYS A 31 -16.19 0.01 0.83
C CYS A 31 -16.62 -0.62 2.17
N VAL A 32 -17.68 -0.09 2.80
CA VAL A 32 -18.26 -0.63 4.05
C VAL A 32 -19.09 -1.90 3.78
N VAL A 33 -19.16 -2.34 2.52
CA VAL A 33 -19.83 -3.56 2.10
C VAL A 33 -19.09 -4.77 2.65
N ALA A 34 -19.84 -5.73 3.19
CA ALA A 34 -19.27 -6.94 3.76
C ALA A 34 -18.40 -7.68 2.73
N ALA A 35 -17.26 -8.20 3.16
CA ALA A 35 -16.22 -8.85 2.33
C ALA A 35 -16.67 -10.09 1.52
N ASN A 36 -17.96 -10.40 1.51
CA ASN A 36 -18.52 -11.55 0.80
C ASN A 36 -19.00 -11.22 -0.64
N ASP A 37 -19.02 -9.93 -1.02
CA ASP A 37 -19.43 -9.46 -2.35
C ASP A 37 -18.26 -8.97 -3.23
N ASN A 38 -17.00 -9.08 -2.77
CA ASN A 38 -15.81 -8.89 -3.62
C ASN A 38 -15.63 -10.11 -4.54
N ALA A 39 -16.57 -10.32 -5.45
CA ALA A 39 -16.54 -11.36 -6.46
C ALA A 39 -15.88 -10.87 -7.77
N ASP A 40 -15.50 -9.59 -7.87
CA ASP A 40 -14.92 -9.06 -9.10
C ASP A 40 -13.39 -9.34 -9.16
N PRO A 41 -12.93 -10.23 -10.07
CA PRO A 41 -11.52 -10.58 -10.17
C PRO A 41 -10.66 -9.41 -10.68
N GLU A 42 -11.25 -8.44 -11.38
CA GLU A 42 -10.52 -7.31 -11.95
C GLU A 42 -9.99 -6.36 -10.86
N GLU A 43 -10.78 -6.10 -9.80
CA GLU A 43 -10.32 -5.25 -8.69
C GLU A 43 -9.23 -5.92 -7.84
N THR A 44 -9.15 -7.25 -7.85
CA THR A 44 -8.19 -8.01 -7.03
C THR A 44 -6.94 -8.45 -7.78
N ALA A 45 -6.94 -8.41 -9.11
CA ALA A 45 -5.81 -8.80 -9.95
C ALA A 45 -4.57 -7.93 -9.73
N ASP A 46 -4.77 -6.64 -9.43
CA ASP A 46 -3.68 -5.67 -9.25
C ASP A 46 -3.02 -5.75 -7.86
N PHE A 47 -3.62 -6.45 -6.90
CA PHE A 47 -3.02 -6.70 -5.58
C PHE A 47 -1.99 -7.84 -5.63
N SER A 48 -0.97 -7.70 -6.48
CA SER A 48 0.17 -8.61 -6.50
C SER A 48 1.30 -8.08 -5.61
N PHE A 49 1.68 -8.88 -4.61
CA PHE A 49 2.81 -8.58 -3.74
C PHE A 49 3.91 -9.60 -3.97
N GLU A 50 5.16 -9.12 -4.12
CA GLU A 50 6.31 -10.00 -4.13
C GLU A 50 6.53 -10.58 -2.73
N ARG A 51 6.41 -11.90 -2.64
CA ARG A 51 6.73 -12.65 -1.43
C ARG A 51 8.15 -13.15 -1.58
N ASN A 52 8.95 -12.96 -0.54
CA ASN A 52 10.25 -13.61 -0.49
C ASN A 52 10.02 -15.12 -0.34
N LEU A 53 10.33 -15.86 -1.39
CA LEU A 53 10.35 -17.32 -1.40
C LEU A 53 11.59 -17.77 -0.62
N LEU A 54 11.36 -18.41 0.52
CA LEU A 54 12.44 -19.02 1.29
C LEU A 54 12.37 -20.53 1.07
N VAL A 55 13.41 -21.06 0.43
CA VAL A 55 13.64 -22.49 0.33
C VAL A 55 14.33 -22.94 1.63
N THR A 56 13.72 -23.89 2.34
CA THR A 56 14.35 -24.62 3.44
C THR A 56 14.78 -26.00 2.95
N PRO A 57 16.00 -26.48 3.29
CA PRO A 57 17.05 -25.82 4.08
C PRO A 57 17.73 -24.66 3.33
N SER A 58 18.24 -23.67 4.07
CA SER A 58 18.95 -22.52 3.47
C SER A 58 20.36 -22.91 3.02
N VAL A 59 20.95 -22.16 2.09
CA VAL A 59 22.33 -22.37 1.62
C VAL A 59 23.33 -22.42 2.78
N GLN A 60 23.18 -21.54 3.77
CA GLN A 60 24.02 -21.52 4.97
C GLN A 60 23.86 -22.81 5.81
N GLU A 61 22.64 -23.30 5.97
CA GLU A 61 22.41 -24.56 6.69
C GLU A 61 22.97 -25.75 5.89
N ILE A 62 22.87 -25.74 4.56
CA ILE A 62 23.48 -26.77 3.70
C ILE A 62 24.99 -26.81 3.91
N LEU A 63 25.66 -25.65 3.83
CA LEU A 63 27.11 -25.54 4.05
C LEU A 63 27.51 -25.98 5.47
N ARG A 64 26.71 -25.62 6.47
CA ARG A 64 26.93 -26.05 7.86
C ARG A 64 26.79 -27.56 8.03
N GLN A 65 25.81 -28.17 7.37
CA GLN A 65 25.59 -29.61 7.46
C GLN A 65 26.62 -30.40 6.64
N ALA A 66 27.19 -29.81 5.57
CA ALA A 66 28.21 -30.45 4.72
C ALA A 66 29.50 -30.84 5.46
N THR A 67 29.77 -30.28 6.64
CA THR A 67 30.93 -30.63 7.47
C THR A 67 30.74 -31.91 8.29
N PHE A 68 29.52 -32.46 8.34
CA PHE A 68 29.20 -33.69 9.08
C PHE A 68 29.57 -34.94 8.27
N PRO A 69 29.82 -36.09 8.93
CA PRO A 69 30.13 -37.33 8.24
C PRO A 69 28.99 -37.76 7.29
N VAL A 70 29.39 -38.36 6.17
CA VAL A 70 28.47 -38.79 5.11
C VAL A 70 28.02 -40.23 5.36
N GLU A 71 26.73 -40.44 5.52
CA GLU A 71 26.13 -41.77 5.61
C GLU A 71 25.78 -42.27 4.20
N ARG A 72 26.24 -43.48 3.88
CA ARG A 72 26.03 -44.12 2.58
C ARG A 72 25.25 -45.43 2.74
N ASN A 73 24.44 -45.75 1.73
CA ASN A 73 23.79 -47.05 1.62
C ASN A 73 24.77 -48.13 1.14
N GLU A 74 24.36 -49.39 1.17
CA GLU A 74 25.09 -50.56 0.65
C GLU A 74 25.51 -50.39 -0.82
N ALA A 75 24.69 -49.70 -1.62
CA ALA A 75 24.98 -49.36 -3.02
C ALA A 75 25.96 -48.16 -3.19
N GLY A 76 26.53 -47.62 -2.10
CA GLY A 76 27.49 -46.51 -2.12
C GLY A 76 26.87 -45.11 -2.31
N GLN A 77 25.54 -45.03 -2.41
CA GLN A 77 24.80 -43.78 -2.56
C GLN A 77 24.74 -43.00 -1.24
N ILE A 78 24.79 -41.67 -1.31
CA ILE A 78 24.67 -40.78 -0.15
C ILE A 78 23.20 -40.73 0.27
N VAL A 79 22.89 -41.16 1.49
CA VAL A 79 21.53 -41.11 2.04
C VAL A 79 21.36 -39.92 2.98
N ARG A 80 22.41 -39.58 3.74
CA ARG A 80 22.32 -38.54 4.75
C ARG A 80 23.64 -37.83 5.00
N ILE A 81 23.57 -36.53 5.22
CA ILE A 81 24.68 -35.70 5.71
C ILE A 81 24.15 -34.84 6.85
N GLY A 82 24.45 -35.21 8.10
CA GLY A 82 23.93 -34.52 9.28
C GLY A 82 22.38 -34.53 9.35
N ARG A 83 21.75 -33.37 9.14
CA ARG A 83 20.28 -33.23 9.05
C ARG A 83 19.72 -33.25 7.62
N LEU A 84 20.57 -33.21 6.60
CA LEU A 84 20.15 -33.29 5.21
C LEU A 84 19.92 -34.75 4.82
N SER A 85 18.80 -35.02 4.17
CA SER A 85 18.46 -36.35 3.65
C SER A 85 18.44 -36.30 2.13
N PHE A 86 18.91 -37.35 1.48
CA PHE A 86 19.03 -37.45 0.03
C PHE A 86 18.31 -38.71 -0.48
N SER A 87 17.73 -38.61 -1.67
CA SER A 87 17.01 -39.70 -2.31
C SER A 87 17.98 -40.77 -2.84
N ASP A 88 17.64 -42.02 -2.60
CA ASP A 88 18.23 -43.23 -3.21
C ASP A 88 17.56 -43.59 -4.55
N GLY A 89 16.62 -42.75 -5.01
CA GLY A 89 15.85 -42.97 -6.23
C GLY A 89 14.58 -43.80 -6.02
N ALA A 90 14.30 -44.33 -4.82
CA ALA A 90 13.04 -45.02 -4.52
C ALA A 90 11.98 -44.07 -3.92
N GLN A 91 12.42 -42.99 -3.29
CA GLN A 91 11.57 -42.08 -2.54
C GLN A 91 10.71 -41.19 -3.45
N ARG A 92 9.53 -40.81 -2.94
CA ARG A 92 8.58 -39.93 -3.63
C ARG A 92 8.26 -38.72 -2.75
N GLU A 93 8.15 -37.54 -3.38
CA GLU A 93 7.74 -36.31 -2.71
C GLU A 93 6.50 -35.70 -3.36
N LYS A 94 5.70 -35.04 -2.53
CA LYS A 94 4.52 -34.29 -2.98
C LYS A 94 4.97 -32.97 -3.61
N GLY A 95 4.67 -32.80 -4.88
CA GLY A 95 4.86 -31.55 -5.60
C GLY A 95 3.55 -31.03 -6.20
N TYR A 96 3.63 -29.88 -6.83
CA TYR A 96 2.54 -29.32 -7.63
C TYR A 96 2.95 -29.32 -9.10
N ALA A 97 2.07 -29.78 -9.97
CA ALA A 97 2.24 -29.68 -11.42
C ALA A 97 0.97 -29.14 -12.07
N LEU A 98 1.15 -28.55 -13.25
CA LEU A 98 0.04 -28.20 -14.13
C LEU A 98 -0.56 -29.49 -14.68
N GLY A 99 -1.84 -29.70 -14.38
CA GLY A 99 -2.63 -30.75 -15.00
C GLY A 99 -2.96 -30.43 -16.46
N PRO A 100 -3.58 -31.37 -17.19
CA PRO A 100 -3.99 -31.17 -18.58
C PRO A 100 -4.93 -29.96 -18.80
N ASP A 101 -5.65 -29.55 -17.75
CA ASP A 101 -6.60 -28.43 -17.76
C ASP A 101 -5.98 -27.10 -17.29
N ASP A 102 -4.64 -26.98 -17.28
CA ASP A 102 -3.88 -25.83 -16.74
C ASP A 102 -4.16 -25.49 -15.26
N LYS A 103 -4.78 -26.43 -14.52
CA LYS A 103 -4.99 -26.31 -13.08
C LYS A 103 -3.82 -26.92 -12.32
N VAL A 104 -3.45 -26.30 -11.21
CA VAL A 104 -2.40 -26.80 -10.31
C VAL A 104 -2.93 -28.00 -9.52
N ILE A 105 -2.36 -29.18 -9.76
CA ILE A 105 -2.71 -30.44 -9.08
C ILE A 105 -1.54 -30.91 -8.23
N GLN A 106 -1.83 -31.42 -7.03
CA GLN A 106 -0.84 -32.05 -6.17
C GLN A 106 -0.57 -33.49 -6.64
N ALA A 107 0.69 -33.85 -6.89
CA ALA A 107 1.09 -35.16 -7.36
C ALA A 107 2.35 -35.68 -6.66
N ASP A 108 2.51 -37.00 -6.63
CA ASP A 108 3.67 -37.69 -6.02
C ASP A 108 4.76 -37.97 -7.07
N PHE A 109 5.82 -37.17 -7.05
CA PHE A 109 6.96 -37.29 -7.96
C PHE A 109 8.01 -38.24 -7.40
N ARG A 110 8.56 -39.10 -8.25
CA ARG A 110 9.71 -39.94 -7.89
C ARG A 110 10.98 -39.08 -7.92
N MET A 111 11.70 -39.02 -6.80
CA MET A 111 12.87 -38.17 -6.67
C MET A 111 14.10 -38.83 -7.30
N PRO A 112 14.89 -38.12 -8.12
CA PRO A 112 16.10 -38.69 -8.71
C PRO A 112 17.16 -38.98 -7.63
N ILE A 113 18.07 -39.90 -7.94
CA ILE A 113 19.15 -40.30 -7.03
C ILE A 113 20.01 -39.07 -6.70
N GLY A 114 20.26 -38.84 -5.42
CA GLY A 114 21.03 -37.68 -4.92
C GLY A 114 20.22 -36.39 -4.77
N ALA A 115 18.93 -36.38 -5.09
CA ALA A 115 18.07 -35.21 -4.83
C ALA A 115 17.90 -35.00 -3.32
N MET A 116 17.98 -33.75 -2.87
CA MET A 116 17.73 -33.40 -1.48
C MET A 116 16.24 -33.50 -1.16
N LEU A 117 15.93 -34.16 -0.06
CA LEU A 117 14.57 -34.42 0.40
C LEU A 117 14.13 -33.46 1.50
N GLY A 118 12.82 -33.32 1.68
CA GLY A 118 12.20 -32.47 2.67
C GLY A 118 12.38 -30.99 2.38
N THR A 119 12.67 -30.62 1.13
CA THR A 119 12.78 -29.23 0.74
C THR A 119 11.39 -28.60 0.76
N VAL A 120 11.26 -27.50 1.49
CA VAL A 120 9.98 -26.78 1.61
C VAL A 120 10.19 -25.35 1.21
N GLU A 121 9.40 -24.91 0.26
CA GLU A 121 9.25 -23.51 -0.07
C GLU A 121 8.25 -22.87 0.90
N LYS A 122 8.73 -21.88 1.66
CA LYS A 122 7.92 -21.10 2.59
C LYS A 122 7.85 -19.67 2.10
N ALA A 123 6.63 -19.16 1.91
CA ALA A 123 6.41 -17.74 1.73
C ALA A 123 6.72 -17.01 3.05
N LYS A 124 7.90 -16.39 3.14
CA LYS A 124 8.44 -15.94 4.43
C LYS A 124 7.72 -14.71 4.99
N GLN A 125 7.37 -13.75 4.12
CA GLN A 125 6.64 -12.50 4.36
C GLN A 125 6.75 -11.62 3.10
N GLN A 126 5.89 -10.61 2.99
CA GLN A 126 5.96 -9.57 1.96
C GLN A 126 7.31 -8.85 2.00
N ALA A 127 7.89 -8.55 0.84
CA ALA A 127 9.12 -7.77 0.74
C ALA A 127 8.88 -6.31 1.18
N GLY A 128 9.83 -5.70 1.91
CA GLY A 128 9.80 -4.26 2.27
C GLY A 128 9.50 -3.89 3.73
N GLY A 129 9.42 -4.86 4.66
CA GLY A 129 9.12 -4.58 6.07
C GLY A 129 10.04 -5.30 7.06
N LYS A 130 11.35 -5.32 6.84
CA LYS A 130 12.30 -6.09 7.69
C LYS A 130 13.14 -5.24 8.64
N ASP A 131 13.19 -3.92 8.45
CA ASP A 131 14.13 -3.04 9.14
C ASP A 131 13.46 -2.11 10.15
N TYR A 132 12.34 -2.53 10.73
CA TYR A 132 11.70 -1.75 11.80
C TYR A 132 12.13 -2.23 13.19
N THR A 133 12.26 -1.29 14.11
CA THR A 133 12.55 -1.57 15.52
C THR A 133 11.26 -2.01 16.23
N ASN A 134 11.38 -2.77 17.34
CA ASN A 134 10.22 -3.16 18.15
C ASN A 134 9.38 -1.95 18.60
N ALA A 135 10.03 -0.82 18.91
CA ALA A 135 9.35 0.42 19.27
C ALA A 135 8.48 0.98 18.13
N GLU A 136 8.95 0.90 16.88
CA GLU A 136 8.20 1.35 15.70
C GLU A 136 7.00 0.44 15.41
N LEU A 137 7.15 -0.87 15.66
CA LEU A 137 6.04 -1.82 15.58
C LEU A 137 4.96 -1.51 16.63
N GLU A 138 5.36 -1.22 17.87
CA GLU A 138 4.42 -0.81 18.93
C GLU A 138 3.70 0.50 18.58
N GLN A 139 4.42 1.52 18.12
CA GLN A 139 3.84 2.78 17.69
C GLN A 139 2.86 2.61 16.52
N SER A 140 3.22 1.79 15.53
CA SER A 140 2.34 1.46 14.40
C SER A 140 1.05 0.77 14.88
N ASN A 141 1.18 -0.20 15.78
CA ASN A 141 0.03 -0.91 16.35
C ASN A 141 -0.87 0.03 17.19
N LEU A 142 -0.28 0.94 17.96
CA LEU A 142 -1.01 1.96 18.73
C LEU A 142 -1.74 2.94 17.80
N TYR A 143 -1.13 3.33 16.69
CA TYR A 143 -1.77 4.16 15.67
C TYR A 143 -3.10 3.55 15.19
N PHE A 144 -3.11 2.26 14.81
CA PHE A 144 -4.34 1.58 14.40
C PHE A 144 -5.40 1.54 15.50
N SER A 145 -4.99 1.37 16.76
CA SER A 145 -5.92 1.37 17.90
C SER A 145 -6.58 2.73 18.10
N ARG A 146 -5.83 3.83 17.91
CA ARG A 146 -6.32 5.20 18.00
C ARG A 146 -7.26 5.54 16.85
N VAL A 147 -6.88 5.20 15.62
CA VAL A 147 -7.69 5.48 14.41
C VAL A 147 -9.02 4.73 14.46
N LEU A 148 -8.99 3.43 14.79
CA LEU A 148 -10.18 2.58 14.81
C LEU A 148 -10.94 2.63 16.14
N LYS A 149 -10.47 3.42 17.12
CA LYS A 149 -11.07 3.58 18.46
C LYS A 149 -11.29 2.23 19.16
N THR A 150 -10.29 1.36 19.07
CA THR A 150 -10.31 -0.01 19.61
C THR A 150 -9.39 -0.16 20.82
N ILE A 151 -9.49 -1.29 21.53
CA ILE A 151 -8.51 -1.64 22.56
C ILE A 151 -7.14 -1.85 21.92
N GLU A 152 -6.09 -1.46 22.65
CA GLU A 152 -4.69 -1.73 22.28
C GLU A 152 -4.46 -3.20 21.92
N PRO A 153 -3.83 -3.47 20.76
CA PRO A 153 -3.60 -4.81 20.28
C PRO A 153 -2.56 -5.53 21.15
N ARG A 154 -2.91 -6.73 21.61
CA ARG A 154 -1.98 -7.62 22.32
C ARG A 154 -1.78 -8.88 21.50
N TYR A 155 -0.69 -8.92 20.73
CA TYR A 155 -0.33 -10.13 20.00
C TYR A 155 0.06 -11.25 20.96
N VAL A 156 -0.62 -12.39 20.84
CA VAL A 156 -0.29 -13.61 21.58
C VAL A 156 0.14 -14.66 20.56
N PRO A 157 1.40 -15.12 20.60
CA PRO A 157 1.88 -16.12 19.66
C PRO A 157 1.06 -17.40 19.82
N ARG A 158 0.66 -17.97 18.69
CA ARG A 158 -0.16 -19.18 18.66
C ARG A 158 0.58 -20.33 19.34
N LYS A 159 -0.02 -20.87 20.40
CA LYS A 159 0.43 -22.13 21.02
C LYS A 159 -0.06 -23.32 20.19
N LYS A 160 0.62 -24.47 20.30
CA LYS A 160 0.16 -25.73 19.69
C LYS A 160 -1.29 -25.98 20.12
N ARG A 161 -2.22 -26.00 19.15
CA ARG A 161 -3.61 -26.37 19.43
C ARG A 161 -3.61 -27.83 19.86
N LYS A 162 -4.30 -28.13 20.96
CA LYS A 162 -4.73 -29.50 21.24
C LYS A 162 -5.90 -29.77 20.32
N ASN A 163 -5.68 -30.60 19.30
CA ASN A 163 -6.77 -31.05 18.45
C ASN A 163 -7.60 -32.04 19.27
N GLY A 164 -8.83 -31.66 19.61
CA GLY A 164 -9.81 -32.58 20.14
C GLY A 164 -10.37 -33.50 19.04
N PRO A 165 -11.18 -34.50 19.40
CA PRO A 165 -11.88 -35.32 18.41
C PRO A 165 -12.75 -34.44 17.50
N SER A 166 -12.78 -34.76 16.21
CA SER A 166 -13.63 -34.08 15.23
C SER A 166 -15.10 -34.44 15.49
N LEU A 167 -15.86 -33.50 16.05
CA LEU A 167 -17.31 -33.66 16.24
C LEU A 167 -18.05 -33.21 14.99
N THR A 168 -19.09 -33.96 14.62
CA THR A 168 -20.03 -33.52 13.58
C THR A 168 -20.95 -32.42 14.11
N ALA A 169 -21.58 -31.66 13.21
CA ALA A 169 -22.47 -30.57 13.58
C ALA A 169 -23.67 -31.04 14.44
N SER A 170 -24.20 -32.23 14.17
CA SER A 170 -25.29 -32.83 14.95
C SER A 170 -24.85 -33.21 16.37
N GLN A 171 -23.71 -33.88 16.50
CA GLN A 171 -23.12 -34.24 17.80
C GLN A 171 -22.79 -33.00 18.64
N SER A 172 -22.34 -31.92 17.98
CA SER A 172 -22.02 -30.66 18.67
C SER A 172 -23.29 -30.02 19.25
N ARG A 173 -24.42 -30.08 18.54
CA ARG A 173 -25.70 -29.56 19.02
C ARG A 173 -26.27 -30.37 20.18
N SER A 174 -26.17 -31.70 20.14
CA SER A 174 -26.66 -32.55 21.24
C SER A 174 -25.86 -32.33 22.52
N ILE A 175 -24.53 -32.24 22.42
CA ILE A 175 -23.65 -31.97 23.57
C ILE A 175 -23.95 -30.58 24.17
N LEU A 176 -24.20 -29.57 23.33
CA LEU A 176 -24.58 -28.25 23.82
C LEU A 176 -25.95 -28.27 24.52
N ALA A 177 -26.93 -28.97 23.97
CA ALA A 177 -28.26 -29.07 24.59
C ALA A 177 -28.20 -29.76 25.97
N GLU A 178 -27.43 -30.84 26.08
CA GLU A 178 -27.19 -31.54 27.35
C GLU A 178 -26.48 -30.65 28.37
N ALA A 179 -25.45 -29.90 27.93
CA ALA A 179 -24.72 -28.98 28.79
C ALA A 179 -25.61 -27.83 29.31
N ILE A 180 -26.50 -27.30 28.47
CA ILE A 180 -27.46 -26.25 28.84
C ILE A 180 -28.48 -26.79 29.85
N ALA A 181 -29.02 -27.99 29.62
CA ALA A 181 -29.96 -28.63 30.55
C ALA A 181 -29.32 -28.90 31.93
N ASN A 182 -28.03 -29.23 31.96
CA ASN A 182 -27.27 -29.47 33.19
C ASN A 182 -26.79 -28.22 33.92
N THR A 183 -26.93 -27.01 33.35
CA THR A 183 -26.48 -25.76 33.99
C THR A 183 -27.66 -24.86 34.40
N PRO A 184 -28.04 -24.84 35.70
CA PRO A 184 -29.19 -24.07 36.19
C PRO A 184 -29.03 -22.55 36.09
N VAL A 185 -27.79 -22.05 36.16
CA VAL A 185 -27.47 -20.63 36.01
C VAL A 185 -26.42 -20.47 34.93
N MET A 186 -26.81 -19.87 33.81
CA MET A 186 -25.90 -19.55 32.72
C MET A 186 -24.87 -18.49 33.14
N PRO A 187 -23.59 -18.64 32.76
CA PRO A 187 -22.60 -17.61 33.02
C PRO A 187 -22.97 -16.32 32.28
N LYS A 188 -22.74 -15.18 32.93
CA LYS A 188 -23.02 -13.88 32.34
C LYS A 188 -22.14 -13.68 31.09
N VAL A 189 -22.78 -13.47 29.94
CA VAL A 189 -22.08 -13.19 28.68
C VAL A 189 -21.33 -11.86 28.82
N LYS A 190 -20.00 -11.93 28.90
CA LYS A 190 -19.13 -10.74 28.93
C LYS A 190 -18.83 -10.30 27.50
N LYS A 191 -19.57 -9.29 27.01
CA LYS A 191 -19.22 -8.62 25.75
C LYS A 191 -17.94 -7.84 25.94
N LEU A 192 -16.87 -8.23 25.23
CA LEU A 192 -15.62 -7.49 25.20
C LEU A 192 -15.78 -6.28 24.29
N LYS A 193 -15.01 -5.22 24.56
CA LYS A 193 -14.99 -4.05 23.66
C LYS A 193 -14.38 -4.46 22.31
N PRO A 194 -14.68 -3.75 21.22
CA PRO A 194 -14.07 -3.98 19.92
C PRO A 194 -12.53 -3.91 20.01
N GLY A 195 -11.86 -4.89 19.44
CA GLY A 195 -10.41 -5.01 19.42
C GLY A 195 -9.90 -5.28 18.00
N LEU A 196 -8.61 -5.04 17.77
CA LEU A 196 -7.98 -5.26 16.47
C LEU A 196 -7.67 -6.75 16.24
N PRO A 197 -7.66 -7.21 14.97
CA PRO A 197 -7.21 -8.55 14.63
C PRO A 197 -5.73 -8.72 14.99
N CYS A 198 -5.45 -9.64 15.91
CA CYS A 198 -4.08 -9.95 16.37
C CYS A 198 -3.53 -11.23 15.71
N GLY A 199 -3.82 -11.42 14.41
CA GLY A 199 -3.40 -12.62 13.66
C GLY A 199 -1.89 -12.70 13.40
N SER A 200 -1.24 -11.55 13.26
CA SER A 200 0.21 -11.38 13.21
C SER A 200 0.66 -10.37 14.27
N SER A 201 1.97 -10.29 14.51
CA SER A 201 2.55 -9.31 15.45
C SER A 201 2.33 -7.87 14.99
N ARG A 202 2.23 -7.66 13.67
CA ARG A 202 2.03 -6.37 13.05
C ARG A 202 0.58 -6.25 12.58
N VAL A 203 -0.19 -5.39 13.24
CA VAL A 203 -1.61 -5.20 12.93
C VAL A 203 -1.83 -4.77 11.48
N ALA A 204 -0.91 -3.99 10.92
CA ALA A 204 -0.95 -3.55 9.52
C ALA A 204 -1.08 -4.71 8.52
N ASP A 205 -0.62 -5.93 8.82
CA ASP A 205 -0.73 -7.08 7.91
C ASP A 205 -2.18 -7.52 7.67
N SER A 206 -3.09 -7.16 8.59
CA SER A 206 -4.52 -7.39 8.41
C SER A 206 -5.19 -6.32 7.53
N PHE A 207 -4.48 -5.23 7.22
CA PHE A 207 -4.98 -4.07 6.49
C PHE A 207 -4.21 -3.88 5.19
N VAL A 208 -4.32 -4.86 4.29
CA VAL A 208 -3.58 -4.90 3.01
C VAL A 208 -3.78 -3.62 2.18
N GLY A 209 -4.99 -3.04 2.17
CA GLY A 209 -5.28 -1.79 1.45
C GLY A 209 -4.65 -0.53 2.06
N MET A 210 -4.13 -0.59 3.28
CA MET A 210 -3.36 0.50 3.91
C MET A 210 -1.86 0.30 3.79
N GLN A 211 -1.42 -0.79 3.15
CA GLN A 211 -0.02 -1.04 2.86
C GLN A 211 0.31 -0.53 1.47
N LYS A 212 1.50 0.07 1.34
CA LYS A 212 2.01 0.51 0.05
C LYS A 212 2.30 -0.71 -0.83
N GLY A 213 1.64 -0.80 -1.98
CA GLY A 213 1.92 -1.78 -3.02
C GLY A 213 3.22 -1.50 -3.79
N LYS A 214 3.68 -2.48 -4.56
CA LYS A 214 4.95 -2.49 -5.31
C LYS A 214 5.16 -1.28 -6.22
N LYS A 215 4.09 -0.74 -6.81
CA LYS A 215 4.17 0.41 -7.74
C LYS A 215 4.05 1.79 -7.08
N GLY A 216 3.90 1.86 -5.75
CA GLY A 216 3.70 3.14 -5.06
C GLY A 216 2.38 3.86 -5.37
N GLU A 217 1.52 3.28 -6.21
CA GLU A 217 0.26 3.86 -6.67
C GLU A 217 -0.96 3.46 -5.83
N THR A 218 -0.78 2.72 -4.73
CA THR A 218 -1.90 2.30 -3.88
C THR A 218 -2.12 3.28 -2.72
N GLY A 219 -3.13 4.14 -2.89
CA GLY A 219 -4.10 4.54 -1.86
C GLY A 219 -3.65 5.46 -0.72
N ALA A 220 -2.40 5.90 -0.67
CA ALA A 220 -1.96 6.94 0.25
C ALA A 220 -1.03 7.90 -0.48
N MET A 221 -1.46 9.15 -0.65
CA MET A 221 -0.58 10.27 -0.96
C MET A 221 0.63 10.17 -0.01
N MET A 222 1.85 10.19 -0.53
CA MET A 222 3.04 10.01 0.32
C MET A 222 3.03 11.10 1.41
N TRP A 223 3.49 10.80 2.61
CA TRP A 223 3.63 11.83 3.67
C TRP A 223 4.50 13.01 3.18
N GLN A 224 5.46 12.70 2.30
CA GLN A 224 6.27 13.68 1.56
C GLN A 224 5.44 14.53 0.59
N ASP A 225 4.48 13.95 -0.13
CA ASP A 225 3.59 14.67 -1.05
C ASP A 225 2.61 15.56 -0.28
N MET A 226 2.13 15.13 0.89
CA MET A 226 1.33 15.96 1.78
C MET A 226 2.12 17.18 2.27
N CYS A 227 3.31 17.00 2.83
CA CYS A 227 4.17 18.12 3.23
C CYS A 227 4.50 19.05 2.05
N THR A 228 4.80 18.48 0.88
CA THR A 228 5.07 19.26 -0.34
C THR A 228 3.82 20.03 -0.79
N SER A 229 2.63 19.43 -0.69
CA SER A 229 1.36 20.09 -1.02
C SER A 229 1.00 21.22 -0.05
N ILE A 230 1.33 21.06 1.24
CA ILE A 230 1.13 22.08 2.28
C ILE A 230 2.09 23.25 2.01
N VAL A 231 3.38 22.99 1.84
CA VAL A 231 4.39 24.02 1.55
C VAL A 231 4.06 24.74 0.23
N ASN A 232 3.64 24.00 -0.80
CA ASN A 232 3.21 24.61 -2.06
C ASN A 232 2.00 25.52 -1.88
N ARG A 233 1.03 25.16 -1.03
CA ARG A 233 -0.12 26.05 -0.71
C ARG A 233 0.34 27.29 0.04
N GLU A 234 1.20 27.17 1.03
CA GLU A 234 1.74 28.30 1.78
C GLU A 234 2.47 29.28 0.85
N ILE A 235 3.31 28.77 -0.07
CA ILE A 235 3.95 29.59 -1.11
C ILE A 235 2.90 30.27 -2.00
N TRP A 236 1.85 29.56 -2.41
CA TRP A 236 0.78 30.15 -3.23
C TRP A 236 -0.05 31.21 -2.47
N ASP A 237 -0.32 31.01 -1.19
CA ASP A 237 -1.04 31.97 -0.36
C ASP A 237 -0.22 33.25 -0.12
N GLU A 238 1.08 33.10 0.15
CA GLU A 238 2.00 34.24 0.30
C GLU A 238 2.14 35.02 -1.00
N THR A 239 2.28 34.34 -2.14
CA THR A 239 2.39 34.99 -3.46
C THR A 239 1.12 35.72 -3.85
N LEU A 240 -0.06 35.13 -3.60
CA LEU A 240 -1.34 35.78 -3.87
C LEU A 240 -1.62 36.97 -2.94
N THR A 241 -1.04 36.96 -1.74
CA THR A 241 -1.13 38.08 -0.78
C THR A 241 -0.18 39.22 -1.16
N ALA A 242 1.00 38.88 -1.69
CA ALA A 242 1.99 39.85 -2.19
C ALA A 242 1.59 40.48 -3.53
N LEU A 243 0.82 39.77 -4.36
CA LEU A 243 0.39 40.26 -5.66
C LEU A 243 -0.65 41.39 -5.53
N LYS A 244 -0.55 42.41 -6.40
CA LYS A 244 -1.54 43.49 -6.45
C LYS A 244 -2.91 42.97 -6.83
N LYS A 245 -3.95 43.53 -6.20
CA LYS A 245 -5.36 43.19 -6.48
C LYS A 245 -5.72 43.30 -7.97
N GLU A 246 -5.25 44.35 -8.63
CA GLU A 246 -5.51 44.60 -10.05
C GLU A 246 -4.86 43.56 -10.98
N ASP A 247 -3.69 43.02 -10.59
CA ASP A 247 -3.00 41.98 -11.33
C ASP A 247 -3.69 40.63 -11.12
N ARG A 248 -4.15 40.36 -9.89
CA ARG A 248 -4.98 39.18 -9.57
C ARG A 248 -6.29 39.15 -10.36
N GLU A 249 -7.02 40.26 -10.40
CA GLU A 249 -8.25 40.39 -11.20
C GLU A 249 -7.99 40.21 -12.70
N THR A 250 -6.85 40.68 -13.19
CA THR A 250 -6.42 40.47 -14.59
C THR A 250 -6.17 38.99 -14.87
N LEU A 251 -5.50 38.27 -13.96
CA LEU A 251 -5.21 36.84 -14.11
C LEU A 251 -6.49 36.00 -13.99
N ASP A 252 -7.37 36.29 -13.02
CA ASP A 252 -8.66 35.60 -12.87
C ASP A 252 -9.56 35.82 -14.10
N LYS A 253 -9.55 37.01 -14.69
CA LYS A 253 -10.30 37.28 -15.93
C LYS A 253 -9.69 36.56 -17.13
N ALA A 254 -8.37 36.44 -17.20
CA ALA A 254 -7.68 35.74 -18.27
C ALA A 254 -8.03 34.24 -18.33
N MET A 255 -8.47 33.64 -17.21
CA MET A 255 -8.92 32.24 -17.16
C MET A 255 -10.23 31.99 -17.93
N VAL A 256 -11.06 33.02 -18.09
CA VAL A 256 -12.41 32.90 -18.65
C VAL A 256 -12.53 33.66 -19.98
N ALA A 257 -11.71 34.68 -20.22
CA ALA A 257 -11.79 35.53 -21.39
C ALA A 257 -11.51 34.77 -22.70
N GLY A 258 -12.33 35.01 -23.72
CA GLY A 258 -12.12 34.45 -25.06
C GLY A 258 -11.12 35.24 -25.89
N SER A 259 -10.77 36.46 -25.46
CA SER A 259 -9.89 37.37 -26.20
C SER A 259 -9.08 38.32 -25.31
N PHE A 260 -7.92 38.79 -25.79
CA PHE A 260 -7.11 39.79 -25.08
C PHE A 260 -7.82 41.14 -24.95
N ALA A 261 -8.74 41.47 -25.85
CA ALA A 261 -9.52 42.71 -25.79
C ALA A 261 -10.44 42.73 -24.56
N GLU A 262 -11.05 41.59 -24.20
CA GLU A 262 -11.88 41.45 -23.01
C GLU A 262 -11.08 41.64 -21.72
N ILE A 263 -9.84 41.16 -21.67
CA ILE A 263 -8.93 41.34 -20.54
C ILE A 263 -8.59 42.83 -20.34
N GLY A 264 -8.27 43.52 -21.44
CA GLY A 264 -7.97 44.97 -21.38
C GLY A 264 -9.17 45.80 -20.94
N VAL A 265 -10.37 45.48 -21.45
CA VAL A 265 -11.61 46.18 -21.06
C VAL A 265 -11.97 45.93 -19.58
N ALA A 266 -11.81 44.69 -19.10
CA ALA A 266 -12.03 44.36 -17.68
C ALA A 266 -11.05 45.09 -16.75
N ALA A 267 -9.82 45.32 -17.21
CA ALA A 267 -8.82 46.13 -16.51
C ALA A 267 -9.03 47.66 -16.65
N GLY A 268 -10.19 48.11 -17.16
CA GLY A 268 -10.55 49.52 -17.27
C GLY A 268 -10.00 50.24 -18.51
N GLN A 269 -9.42 49.52 -19.48
CA GLN A 269 -8.94 50.14 -20.72
C GLN A 269 -10.07 50.37 -21.73
N SER A 270 -9.94 51.40 -22.56
CA SER A 270 -10.88 51.61 -23.66
C SER A 270 -10.80 50.46 -24.66
N ARG A 271 -11.95 50.04 -25.21
CA ARG A 271 -12.04 48.92 -26.17
C ARG A 271 -11.10 49.08 -27.36
N LEU A 272 -10.93 50.31 -27.85
CA LEU A 272 -10.05 50.63 -28.97
C LEU A 272 -8.56 50.45 -28.60
N TYR A 273 -8.18 50.75 -27.36
CA TYR A 273 -6.82 50.55 -26.86
C TYR A 273 -6.54 49.08 -26.53
N ALA A 274 -7.50 48.40 -25.91
CA ALA A 274 -7.41 46.99 -25.54
C ALA A 274 -7.21 46.09 -26.78
N ASP A 275 -7.93 46.39 -27.86
CA ASP A 275 -7.93 45.63 -29.12
C ASP A 275 -6.84 46.11 -30.10
N LYS A 276 -6.93 47.35 -30.60
CA LYS A 276 -6.06 47.83 -31.69
C LYS A 276 -4.63 48.18 -31.27
N ARG A 277 -4.39 48.52 -30.00
CA ARG A 277 -3.05 48.87 -29.49
C ARG A 277 -2.41 47.76 -28.65
N GLY A 278 -3.05 46.60 -28.58
CA GLY A 278 -2.58 45.45 -27.80
C GLY A 278 -2.51 45.72 -26.29
N GLY A 279 -3.32 46.65 -25.79
CA GLY A 279 -3.33 47.04 -24.37
C GLY A 279 -3.65 45.88 -23.43
N GLY A 280 -4.58 45.00 -23.83
CA GLY A 280 -4.94 43.82 -23.05
C GLY A 280 -3.82 42.77 -23.00
N ARG A 281 -3.12 42.57 -24.13
CA ARG A 281 -1.94 41.69 -24.18
C ARG A 281 -0.82 42.22 -23.28
N LYS A 282 -0.52 43.53 -23.35
CA LYS A 282 0.49 44.17 -22.51
C LYS A 282 0.14 44.10 -21.03
N ARG A 283 -1.14 44.24 -20.68
CA ARG A 283 -1.62 44.14 -19.30
C ARG A 283 -1.46 42.73 -18.75
N LEU A 284 -1.80 41.70 -19.54
CA LEU A 284 -1.60 40.32 -19.14
C LEU A 284 -0.11 39.95 -19.01
N MET A 285 0.74 40.46 -19.92
CA MET A 285 2.20 40.36 -19.82
C MET A 285 2.72 40.92 -18.50
N ALA A 286 2.35 42.15 -18.16
CA ALA A 286 2.76 42.74 -16.89
C ALA A 286 2.28 41.94 -15.67
N ALA A 287 1.03 41.45 -15.67
CA ALA A 287 0.50 40.66 -14.57
C ALA A 287 1.21 39.30 -14.42
N ASN A 288 1.55 38.66 -15.53
CA ASN A 288 2.29 37.40 -15.54
C ASN A 288 3.74 37.57 -15.09
N ASP A 289 4.42 38.63 -15.53
CA ASP A 289 5.78 38.95 -15.09
C ASP A 289 5.81 39.21 -13.58
N ASN A 290 4.84 39.98 -13.06
CA ASN A 290 4.70 40.20 -11.62
C ASN A 290 4.47 38.90 -10.85
N LEU A 291 3.61 38.01 -11.36
CA LEU A 291 3.39 36.70 -10.78
C LEU A 291 4.67 35.87 -10.73
N THR A 292 5.48 35.87 -11.81
CA THR A 292 6.75 35.12 -11.84
C THR A 292 7.77 35.66 -10.83
N ILE A 293 7.78 36.97 -10.59
CA ILE A 293 8.68 37.62 -9.63
C ILE A 293 8.26 37.25 -8.21
N GLU A 294 6.97 37.34 -7.88
CA GLU A 294 6.48 37.00 -6.55
C GLU A 294 6.61 35.50 -6.25
N LEU A 295 6.29 34.61 -7.21
CA LEU A 295 6.52 33.16 -7.07
C LEU A 295 7.98 32.82 -6.75
N LYS A 296 8.93 33.50 -7.41
CA LYS A 296 10.37 33.31 -7.13
C LYS A 296 10.79 33.84 -5.77
N LYS A 297 10.12 34.87 -5.23
CA LYS A 297 10.41 35.41 -3.90
C LYS A 297 9.90 34.51 -2.79
N SER A 298 8.68 33.98 -2.92
CA SER A 298 8.10 33.10 -1.89
C SER A 298 8.66 31.68 -1.93
N ALA A 299 9.27 31.25 -3.05
CA ALA A 299 9.93 29.95 -3.16
C ALA A 299 11.43 29.97 -2.75
N ALA A 300 11.99 31.14 -2.42
CA ALA A 300 13.39 31.33 -2.04
C ALA A 300 13.57 31.38 -0.52
#